data_AF-A0AAN7ZE51-F1
#
_entry.id   AF-A0AAN7ZE51-F1
#
_cell.length_a   1.000
_cell.length_b   1.000
_cell.length_c   1.000
_cell.angle_alpha   90.00
_cell.angle_beta   90.00
_cell.angle_gamma   90.00
#
_symmetry.space_group_name_H-M   'P 1'
#
loop_
_entity.id
_entity.type
_entity.pdbx_description
1 polymer ?
#
loop_
_entity_poly.entity_id
_entity_poly.type
_entity_poly.pdbx_seq_one_letter_code
_entity_poly.pdbx_strand_id
1 'polypeptide(L)'
;MVGLPASEDAKVDPGEPPNIERFVFSFYPERVIKLVVGRRPFECARAHGFKIGPVVFFYVHSTQILCSSATISSNWRYEPVITAIMIAIAQGEECCTDEPVAVTRLLYTQHGHQQDMYVFTAHVSRLLLERFRYPNRAPSTYVPYLIKLQRTVVPYEPIETFRSRLLDALSVTEATIMDTDDFYDIRTRSLSHASSVVDSKDAHKRANDETRA
;
A
#
# COMPACT_ATOMS: atom_id res chain seq x y z
N MET A 1 21.76 54.19 -40.77
CA MET A 1 20.47 53.47 -40.73
C MET A 1 20.77 52.02 -40.40
N VAL A 2 20.39 51.59 -39.20
CA VAL A 2 20.66 50.24 -38.68
C VAL A 2 19.39 49.43 -38.87
N GLY A 3 19.46 48.37 -39.69
CA GLY A 3 18.35 47.44 -39.92
C GLY A 3 18.30 46.39 -38.81
N LEU A 4 17.14 46.28 -38.16
CA LEU A 4 16.84 45.21 -37.20
C LEU A 4 16.51 43.91 -37.94
N PRO A 5 16.98 42.74 -37.48
CA PRO A 5 16.60 41.45 -38.05
C PRO A 5 15.17 41.08 -37.64
N ALA A 6 14.41 40.56 -38.61
CA ALA A 6 13.06 40.06 -38.43
C ALA A 6 13.05 38.80 -37.55
N SER A 7 12.14 38.78 -36.59
CA SER A 7 11.81 37.65 -35.72
C SER A 7 11.05 36.61 -36.54
N GLU A 8 11.65 35.43 -36.76
CA GLU A 8 10.93 34.26 -37.28
C GLU A 8 10.12 33.61 -36.16
N ASP A 9 8.80 33.72 -36.27
CA ASP A 9 7.85 33.01 -35.41
C ASP A 9 7.99 31.50 -35.61
N ALA A 10 8.55 30.82 -34.60
CA ALA A 10 8.63 29.37 -34.54
C ALA A 10 7.22 28.77 -34.50
N LYS A 11 6.81 28.17 -35.61
CA LYS A 11 5.55 27.45 -35.79
C LYS A 11 5.58 26.19 -34.89
N VAL A 12 4.98 26.29 -33.71
CA VAL A 12 4.80 25.15 -32.80
C VAL A 12 3.85 24.15 -33.47
N ASP A 13 4.39 22.99 -33.83
CA ASP A 13 3.65 21.90 -34.46
C ASP A 13 2.63 21.33 -33.45
N PRO A 14 1.32 21.36 -33.73
CA PRO A 14 0.29 20.92 -32.80
C PRO A 14 0.31 19.39 -32.67
N GLY A 15 1.06 18.92 -31.67
CA GLY A 15 0.70 17.76 -30.87
C GLY A 15 0.67 16.45 -31.63
N GLU A 16 1.85 15.89 -31.91
CA GLU A 16 1.97 14.45 -32.10
C GLU A 16 1.39 13.79 -30.83
N PRO A 17 0.34 12.96 -30.94
CA PRO A 17 -0.27 12.35 -29.77
C PRO A 17 0.80 11.55 -29.03
N PRO A 18 0.83 11.57 -27.69
CA PRO A 18 1.81 10.81 -26.92
C PRO A 18 1.79 9.38 -27.44
N ASN A 19 2.97 8.91 -27.85
CA ASN A 19 3.14 7.62 -28.49
C ASN A 19 2.86 6.51 -27.46
N ILE A 20 1.59 6.14 -27.32
CA ILE A 20 1.06 5.11 -26.40
C ILE A 20 1.48 3.69 -26.87
N GLU A 21 2.11 3.54 -28.02
CA GLU A 21 2.26 2.25 -28.72
C GLU A 21 3.35 1.31 -28.19
N ARG A 22 4.13 1.63 -27.14
CA ARG A 22 5.18 0.70 -26.68
C ARG A 22 5.20 0.45 -25.18
N PHE A 23 4.04 0.17 -24.61
CA PHE A 23 4.05 -0.63 -23.38
C PHE A 23 4.52 -2.05 -23.72
N VAL A 24 5.77 -2.35 -23.39
CA VAL A 24 6.32 -3.72 -23.50
C VAL A 24 5.66 -4.56 -22.41
N PHE A 25 4.76 -5.45 -22.83
CA PHE A 25 4.17 -6.45 -21.95
C PHE A 25 5.14 -7.64 -21.84
N SER A 26 5.67 -7.86 -20.64
CA SER A 26 6.42 -9.08 -20.34
C SER A 26 5.62 -9.95 -19.38
N PHE A 27 5.40 -11.20 -19.74
CA PHE A 27 4.76 -12.20 -18.88
C PHE A 27 5.82 -12.97 -18.10
N TYR A 28 5.56 -13.17 -16.82
CA TYR A 28 6.38 -14.03 -15.96
C TYR A 28 5.67 -15.38 -15.79
N PRO A 29 6.44 -16.48 -15.59
CA PRO A 29 5.84 -17.76 -15.24
C PRO A 29 5.01 -17.63 -13.96
N GLU A 30 4.05 -18.53 -13.79
CA GLU A 30 3.26 -18.65 -12.57
C GLU A 30 4.17 -18.73 -11.33
N ARG A 31 3.86 -17.95 -10.30
CA ARG A 31 4.59 -17.93 -9.03
C ARG A 31 3.65 -18.23 -7.88
N VAL A 32 4.17 -18.94 -6.88
CA VAL A 32 3.48 -19.12 -5.60
C VAL A 32 3.76 -17.91 -4.72
N ILE A 33 2.73 -17.16 -4.37
CA ILE A 33 2.80 -16.05 -3.43
C ILE A 33 2.78 -16.63 -2.01
N LYS A 34 3.81 -16.31 -1.22
CA LYS A 34 3.97 -16.80 0.15
C LYS A 34 4.01 -15.64 1.14
N LEU A 35 3.07 -15.61 2.08
CA LEU A 35 3.13 -14.71 3.23
C LEU A 35 4.13 -15.26 4.24
N VAL A 36 5.11 -14.47 4.65
CA VAL A 36 6.11 -14.89 5.63
C VAL A 36 5.80 -14.25 6.98
N VAL A 37 5.66 -15.07 8.02
CA VAL A 37 5.52 -14.64 9.42
C VAL A 37 6.67 -15.21 10.24
N GLY A 38 7.62 -14.36 10.61
CA GLY A 38 8.88 -14.75 11.23
C GLY A 38 9.67 -15.67 10.32
N ARG A 39 9.80 -16.95 10.72
CA ARG A 39 10.48 -17.99 9.94
C ARG A 39 9.54 -18.92 9.17
N ARG A 40 8.23 -18.66 9.22
CA ARG A 40 7.21 -19.55 8.66
C ARG A 40 6.60 -18.95 7.38
N PRO A 41 6.81 -19.57 6.21
CA PRO A 41 6.10 -19.20 5.00
C PRO A 41 4.72 -19.89 4.94
N PHE A 42 3.72 -19.16 4.47
CA PHE A 42 2.35 -19.64 4.24
C PHE A 42 1.99 -19.39 2.79
N GLU A 43 1.60 -20.42 2.05
CA GLU A 43 1.19 -20.28 0.64
C GLU A 43 -0.20 -19.66 0.58
N CYS A 44 -0.32 -18.49 -0.08
CA CYS A 44 -1.58 -17.75 -0.16
C CYS A 44 -2.30 -18.02 -1.47
N ALA A 45 -1.58 -17.89 -2.59
CA ALA A 45 -2.14 -18.01 -3.92
C ALA A 45 -1.08 -18.37 -4.94
N ARG A 46 -1.53 -18.85 -6.10
CA ARG A 46 -0.71 -18.84 -7.32
C ARG A 46 -1.10 -17.65 -8.17
N ALA A 47 -0.11 -16.96 -8.70
CA ALA A 47 -0.31 -15.72 -9.45
C ALA A 47 0.55 -15.68 -10.71
N HIS A 48 0.02 -15.02 -11.72
CA HIS A 48 0.79 -14.65 -12.91
C HIS A 48 1.32 -13.24 -12.74
N GLY A 49 2.63 -13.06 -12.85
CA GLY A 49 3.22 -11.74 -12.91
C GLY A 49 3.19 -11.21 -14.34
N PHE A 50 2.97 -9.92 -14.52
CA PHE A 50 3.22 -9.24 -15.79
C PHE A 50 3.73 -7.82 -15.54
N LYS A 51 4.40 -7.25 -16.52
CA LYS A 51 4.94 -5.88 -16.45
C LYS A 51 4.25 -5.00 -17.48
N ILE A 52 3.88 -3.79 -17.07
CA ILE A 52 3.42 -2.72 -17.98
C ILE A 52 4.30 -1.51 -17.71
N GLY A 53 5.18 -1.17 -18.66
CA GLY A 53 6.16 -0.10 -18.46
C GLY A 53 7.09 -0.41 -17.28
N PRO A 54 7.24 0.47 -16.28
CA PRO A 54 8.05 0.20 -15.09
C PRO A 54 7.31 -0.62 -14.01
N VAL A 55 5.99 -0.77 -14.11
CA VAL A 55 5.16 -1.33 -13.03
C VAL A 55 4.98 -2.83 -13.21
N VAL A 56 5.15 -3.57 -12.12
CA VAL A 56 4.87 -5.01 -12.04
C VAL A 56 3.49 -5.20 -11.40
N PHE A 57 2.73 -6.12 -11.97
CA PHE A 57 1.40 -6.49 -11.49
C PHE A 57 1.32 -8.00 -11.31
N PHE A 58 0.50 -8.41 -10.37
CA PHE A 58 0.11 -9.80 -10.19
C PHE A 58 -1.34 -9.99 -10.61
N TYR A 59 -1.64 -11.11 -11.25
CA TYR A 59 -2.99 -11.56 -11.54
C TYR A 59 -3.26 -12.83 -10.75
N VAL A 60 -4.37 -12.86 -10.01
CA VAL A 60 -4.86 -14.03 -9.27
C VAL A 60 -6.32 -14.27 -9.63
N HIS A 61 -6.61 -15.48 -10.10
CA HIS A 61 -7.98 -15.96 -10.21
C HIS A 61 -8.43 -16.58 -8.88
N SER A 62 -9.70 -16.45 -8.49
CA SER A 62 -10.16 -16.90 -7.16
C SER A 62 -9.96 -18.40 -6.91
N THR A 63 -9.94 -19.24 -7.94
CA THR A 63 -9.63 -20.68 -7.81
C THR A 63 -8.16 -20.97 -7.52
N GLN A 64 -7.27 -19.99 -7.70
CA GLN A 64 -5.85 -20.11 -7.42
C GLN A 64 -5.50 -19.71 -5.97
N ILE A 65 -6.49 -19.23 -5.21
CA ILE A 65 -6.34 -18.95 -3.78
C ILE A 65 -6.31 -20.29 -3.04
N LEU A 66 -5.22 -20.53 -2.30
CA LEU A 66 -4.96 -21.80 -1.61
C LEU A 66 -5.40 -21.80 -0.15
N CYS A 67 -6.00 -20.71 0.34
CA CYS A 67 -6.42 -20.60 1.73
C CYS A 67 -7.42 -21.71 2.10
N SER A 68 -6.94 -22.67 2.90
CA SER A 68 -7.58 -23.93 3.27
C SER A 68 -8.75 -23.80 4.27
N SER A 69 -9.38 -22.63 4.39
CA SER A 69 -10.52 -22.47 5.29
C SER A 69 -11.83 -22.77 4.56
N ALA A 70 -12.22 -24.05 4.62
CA ALA A 70 -13.44 -24.60 4.01
C ALA A 70 -14.77 -24.07 4.59
N THR A 71 -14.78 -22.93 5.31
CA THR A 71 -15.97 -22.41 6.01
C THR A 71 -16.26 -20.93 5.72
N ILE A 72 -15.72 -20.36 4.64
CA ILE A 72 -16.02 -18.98 4.27
C ILE A 72 -17.36 -18.94 3.52
N SER A 73 -18.45 -18.79 4.28
CA SER A 73 -19.80 -18.62 3.75
C SER A 73 -19.93 -17.31 2.94
N SER A 74 -19.98 -17.50 1.64
CA SER A 74 -20.78 -16.85 0.59
C SER A 74 -21.03 -15.35 0.54
N ASN A 75 -20.51 -14.47 1.40
CA ASN A 75 -20.80 -13.04 1.19
C ASN A 75 -19.64 -12.05 1.29
N TRP A 76 -18.81 -11.98 2.34
CA TRP A 76 -18.04 -10.73 2.55
C TRP A 76 -16.58 -10.90 3.05
N ARG A 77 -15.88 -11.98 2.68
CA ARG A 77 -14.59 -12.33 3.33
C ARG A 77 -13.41 -12.65 2.41
N TYR A 78 -13.39 -12.14 1.18
CA TYR A 78 -12.14 -12.19 0.40
C TYR A 78 -11.13 -11.15 0.87
N GLU A 79 -11.57 -10.07 1.52
CA GLU A 79 -10.66 -8.98 1.93
C GLU A 79 -9.49 -9.43 2.81
N PRO A 80 -9.64 -10.31 3.82
CA PRO A 80 -8.48 -10.79 4.59
C PRO A 80 -7.49 -11.61 3.75
N VAL A 81 -7.99 -12.42 2.82
CA VAL A 81 -7.14 -13.26 1.97
C VAL A 81 -6.41 -12.42 0.93
N ILE A 82 -7.13 -11.51 0.27
CA ILE A 82 -6.54 -10.52 -0.63
C ILE A 82 -5.52 -9.68 0.11
N THR A 83 -5.83 -9.20 1.32
CA THR A 83 -4.89 -8.48 2.18
C THR A 83 -3.62 -9.28 2.45
N ALA A 84 -3.74 -10.57 2.80
CA ALA A 84 -2.60 -11.44 3.00
C ALA A 84 -1.73 -11.59 1.73
N ILE A 85 -2.37 -11.72 0.55
CA ILE A 85 -1.68 -11.76 -0.75
C ILE A 85 -0.94 -10.44 -1.00
N MET A 86 -1.56 -9.29 -0.75
CA MET A 86 -0.94 -7.97 -0.95
C MET A 86 0.26 -7.75 -0.02
N ILE A 87 0.15 -8.15 1.25
CA ILE A 87 1.27 -8.11 2.19
C ILE A 87 2.41 -9.03 1.70
N ALA A 88 2.08 -10.24 1.24
CA ALA A 88 3.08 -11.18 0.72
C ALA A 88 3.79 -10.65 -0.53
N ILE A 89 3.08 -9.94 -1.41
CA ILE A 89 3.70 -9.23 -2.55
C ILE A 89 4.67 -8.16 -2.04
N ALA A 90 4.24 -7.34 -1.07
CA ALA A 90 5.06 -6.27 -0.51
C ALA A 90 6.36 -6.80 0.13
N GLN A 91 6.29 -7.94 0.82
CA GLN A 91 7.47 -8.63 1.36
C GLN A 91 8.46 -9.08 0.28
N GLY A 92 7.98 -9.41 -0.92
CA GLY A 92 8.83 -9.77 -2.05
C GLY A 92 9.52 -8.58 -2.72
N GLU A 93 8.93 -7.39 -2.60
CA GLU A 93 9.43 -6.14 -3.21
C GLU A 93 10.36 -5.34 -2.28
N GLU A 94 10.30 -5.59 -0.96
CA GLU A 94 11.01 -4.88 0.12
C GLU A 94 12.56 -4.83 -0.02
N CYS A 95 13.15 -5.52 -0.99
CA CYS A 95 14.60 -5.53 -1.17
C CYS A 95 15.19 -4.25 -1.78
N CYS A 96 14.39 -3.32 -2.31
CA CYS A 96 14.93 -2.29 -3.22
C CYS A 96 14.55 -0.83 -2.91
N THR A 97 13.72 -0.53 -1.90
CA THR A 97 13.27 0.84 -1.66
C THR A 97 13.42 1.27 -0.20
N ASP A 98 13.93 2.48 0.02
CA ASP A 98 13.95 3.13 1.35
C ASP A 98 12.59 3.75 1.71
N GLU A 99 11.57 3.51 0.88
CA GLU A 99 10.23 4.05 1.06
C GLU A 99 9.58 3.51 2.34
N PRO A 100 8.90 4.37 3.11
CA PRO A 100 8.22 3.97 4.35
C PRO A 100 6.96 3.13 4.10
N VAL A 101 6.46 3.12 2.86
CA VAL A 101 5.23 2.43 2.46
C VAL A 101 5.48 1.70 1.14
N ALA A 102 5.23 0.39 1.13
CA ALA A 102 5.22 -0.41 -0.08
C ALA A 102 3.84 -0.32 -0.74
N VAL A 103 3.79 0.06 -2.02
CA VAL A 103 2.55 0.12 -2.81
C VAL A 103 2.48 -1.10 -3.71
N THR A 104 1.54 -1.99 -3.44
CA THR A 104 1.34 -3.22 -4.20
C THR A 104 0.02 -3.18 -4.97
N ARG A 105 -0.01 -3.87 -6.11
CA ARG A 105 -1.18 -3.93 -6.99
C ARG A 105 -1.48 -5.37 -7.42
N LEU A 106 -2.75 -5.73 -7.38
CA LEU A 106 -3.25 -7.06 -7.73
C LEU A 106 -4.49 -6.97 -8.60
N LEU A 107 -4.43 -7.59 -9.77
CA LEU A 107 -5.61 -7.91 -10.56
C LEU A 107 -6.23 -9.19 -10.03
N TYR A 108 -7.54 -9.16 -9.83
CA TYR A 108 -8.30 -10.27 -9.29
C TYR A 108 -9.56 -10.52 -10.11
N THR A 109 -9.87 -11.79 -10.33
CA THR A 109 -11.09 -12.23 -10.98
C THR A 109 -11.79 -13.26 -10.08
N GLN A 110 -13.09 -13.08 -9.90
CA GLN A 110 -13.88 -13.95 -9.05
C GLN A 110 -14.57 -15.03 -9.87
N HIS A 111 -14.40 -16.29 -9.46
CA HIS A 111 -15.14 -17.41 -10.04
C HIS A 111 -16.65 -17.20 -9.87
N GLY A 112 -17.39 -17.34 -10.98
CA GLY A 112 -18.84 -17.11 -11.02
C GLY A 112 -19.26 -15.66 -11.27
N HIS A 113 -18.35 -14.68 -11.14
CA HIS A 113 -18.61 -13.27 -11.47
C HIS A 113 -17.69 -12.83 -12.62
N GLN A 114 -18.04 -13.27 -13.83
CA GLN A 114 -17.22 -13.05 -15.03
C GLN A 114 -17.41 -11.68 -15.69
N GLN A 115 -18.27 -10.82 -15.13
CA GLN A 115 -18.58 -9.50 -15.71
C GLN A 115 -17.56 -8.43 -15.32
N ASP A 116 -16.82 -8.67 -14.22
CA ASP A 116 -15.91 -7.68 -13.65
C ASP A 116 -14.50 -8.25 -13.42
N MET A 117 -13.52 -7.37 -13.56
CA MET A 117 -12.18 -7.53 -13.01
C MET A 117 -12.03 -6.57 -11.82
N TYR A 118 -11.35 -7.01 -10.78
CA TYR A 118 -11.07 -6.18 -9.60
C TYR A 118 -9.61 -5.78 -9.60
N VAL A 119 -9.33 -4.50 -9.35
CA VAL A 119 -8.00 -3.97 -9.09
C VAL A 119 -7.92 -3.68 -7.60
N PHE A 120 -7.04 -4.39 -6.90
CA PHE A 120 -6.69 -4.10 -5.53
C PHE A 120 -5.38 -3.34 -5.49
N THR A 121 -5.37 -2.23 -4.76
CA THR A 121 -4.15 -1.49 -4.42
C THR A 121 -3.99 -1.47 -2.92
N ALA A 122 -2.81 -1.84 -2.42
CA ALA A 122 -2.53 -1.81 -1.00
C ALA A 122 -1.29 -0.95 -0.72
N HIS A 123 -1.45 -0.02 0.22
CA HIS A 123 -0.37 0.74 0.82
C HIS A 123 0.00 0.04 2.12
N VAL A 124 1.11 -0.70 2.11
CA VAL A 124 1.57 -1.53 3.23
C VAL A 124 2.70 -0.81 3.94
N SER A 125 2.48 -0.41 5.19
CA SER A 125 3.54 0.26 5.95
C SER A 125 4.72 -0.67 6.20
N ARG A 126 5.94 -0.13 6.16
CA ARG A 126 7.15 -0.86 6.52
C ARG A 126 7.10 -1.39 7.96
N LEU A 127 6.45 -0.66 8.87
CA LEU A 127 6.25 -1.13 10.24
C LEU A 127 5.43 -2.43 10.30
N LEU A 128 4.41 -2.58 9.44
CA LEU A 128 3.67 -3.83 9.35
C LEU A 128 4.56 -4.98 8.88
N LEU A 129 5.34 -4.75 7.83
CA LEU A 129 6.26 -5.73 7.27
C LEU A 129 7.34 -6.14 8.27
N GLU A 130 7.89 -5.19 9.03
CA GLU A 130 8.80 -5.45 10.14
C GLU A 130 8.17 -6.32 11.23
N ARG A 131 6.88 -6.09 11.56
CA ARG A 131 6.16 -6.95 12.52
C ARG A 131 5.99 -8.37 11.98
N PHE A 132 5.72 -8.52 10.69
CA PHE A 132 5.70 -9.85 10.07
C PHE A 132 7.08 -10.52 10.13
N ARG A 133 8.16 -9.77 9.90
CA ARG A 133 9.53 -10.29 9.97
C ARG A 133 9.98 -10.64 11.40
N TYR A 134 9.57 -9.84 12.38
CA TYR A 134 9.95 -9.97 13.80
C TYR A 134 8.71 -9.97 14.71
N PRO A 135 7.88 -11.03 14.69
CA PRO A 135 6.59 -11.04 15.38
C PRO A 135 6.69 -10.92 16.90
N ASN A 136 7.85 -11.25 17.48
CA ASN A 136 8.09 -11.16 18.93
C ASN A 136 8.59 -9.77 19.36
N ARG A 137 8.85 -8.84 18.44
CA ARG A 137 9.34 -7.50 18.75
C ARG A 137 8.15 -6.58 19.03
N ALA A 138 8.16 -5.94 20.19
CA ALA A 138 7.16 -4.92 20.50
C ALA A 138 7.22 -3.78 19.48
N PRO A 139 6.08 -3.18 19.11
CA PRO A 139 6.08 -2.07 18.18
C PRO A 139 6.81 -0.86 18.77
N SER A 140 7.76 -0.31 18.02
CA SER A 140 8.57 0.84 18.43
C SER A 140 7.78 2.15 18.46
N THR A 141 6.63 2.21 17.80
CA THR A 141 5.81 3.42 17.64
C THR A 141 4.37 3.04 17.30
N TYR A 142 3.42 3.87 17.77
CA TYR A 142 2.03 3.83 17.34
C TYR A 142 1.87 4.54 16.00
N VAL A 143 1.32 3.85 15.00
CA VAL A 143 1.03 4.39 13.67
C VAL A 143 -0.46 4.18 13.41
N PRO A 144 -1.19 5.20 12.93
CA PRO A 144 -2.65 5.15 12.83
C PRO A 144 -3.15 4.05 11.85
N TYR A 145 -2.42 3.79 10.76
CA TYR A 145 -2.77 2.75 9.80
C TYR A 145 -1.54 1.94 9.37
N LEU A 146 -1.63 0.62 9.50
CA LEU A 146 -0.57 -0.31 9.10
C LEU A 146 -0.70 -0.78 7.65
N ILE A 147 -1.93 -0.76 7.13
CA ILE A 147 -2.26 -1.09 5.76
C ILE A 147 -3.52 -0.31 5.34
N LYS A 148 -3.55 0.17 4.11
CA LYS A 148 -4.74 0.71 3.47
C LYS A 148 -5.00 -0.06 2.19
N LEU A 149 -6.16 -0.69 2.09
CA LEU A 149 -6.60 -1.43 0.91
C LEU A 149 -7.64 -0.61 0.15
N GLN A 150 -7.45 -0.47 -1.16
CA GLN A 150 -8.41 0.12 -2.08
C GLN A 150 -8.81 -0.93 -3.10
N ARG A 151 -10.10 -0.94 -3.46
CA ARG A 151 -10.67 -1.84 -4.45
C ARG A 151 -11.38 -1.03 -5.52
N THR A 152 -10.96 -1.21 -6.76
CA THR A 152 -11.61 -0.65 -7.95
C THR A 152 -12.20 -1.79 -8.77
N VAL A 153 -13.43 -1.61 -9.25
CA VAL A 153 -14.10 -2.58 -10.12
C VAL A 153 -13.97 -2.09 -11.56
N VAL A 154 -13.58 -2.98 -12.47
CA VAL A 154 -13.41 -2.71 -13.90
C VAL A 154 -14.29 -3.67 -14.69
N PRO A 155 -15.44 -3.21 -15.21
CA PRO A 155 -16.31 -4.03 -16.04
C PRO A 155 -15.62 -4.43 -17.34
N TYR A 156 -15.79 -5.70 -17.75
CA TYR A 156 -15.28 -6.19 -19.05
C TYR A 156 -16.02 -5.56 -20.22
N GLU A 157 -17.32 -5.33 -20.08
CA GLU A 157 -18.14 -4.72 -21.11
C GLU A 157 -18.26 -3.20 -20.90
N PRO A 158 -18.27 -2.40 -21.99
CA PRO A 158 -17.97 -2.79 -23.38
C PRO A 158 -16.47 -3.07 -23.60
N ILE A 159 -16.15 -4.04 -24.45
CA ILE A 159 -14.79 -4.56 -24.68
C ILE A 159 -13.88 -3.50 -25.31
N GLU A 160 -14.44 -2.66 -26.18
CA GLU A 160 -13.74 -1.63 -26.96
C GLU A 160 -13.00 -0.63 -26.06
N THR A 161 -13.53 -0.42 -24.85
CA THR A 161 -13.01 0.54 -23.86
C THR A 161 -12.44 -0.13 -22.62
N PHE A 162 -12.49 -1.47 -22.54
CA PHE A 162 -11.97 -2.22 -21.40
C PHE A 162 -10.50 -1.92 -21.11
N ARG A 163 -9.66 -1.92 -22.15
CA ARG A 163 -8.23 -1.64 -22.01
C ARG A 163 -7.97 -0.26 -21.41
N SER A 164 -8.68 0.78 -21.86
CA SER A 164 -8.54 2.13 -21.32
C SER A 164 -8.95 2.16 -19.86
N ARG A 165 -10.15 1.64 -19.53
CA ARG A 165 -10.64 1.60 -18.15
C ARG A 165 -9.70 0.85 -17.21
N LEU A 166 -9.12 -0.26 -17.67
CA LEU A 166 -8.17 -1.02 -16.89
C LEU A 166 -6.89 -0.21 -16.65
N LEU A 167 -6.33 0.43 -17.68
CA LEU A 167 -5.15 1.28 -17.53
C LEU A 167 -5.42 2.47 -16.62
N ASP A 168 -6.60 3.10 -16.73
CA ASP A 168 -7.01 4.19 -15.84
C ASP A 168 -7.09 3.70 -14.39
N ALA A 169 -7.71 2.54 -14.15
CA ALA A 169 -7.79 1.95 -12.82
C ALA A 169 -6.41 1.61 -12.22
N LEU A 170 -5.43 1.25 -13.06
CA LEU A 170 -4.05 0.99 -12.65
C LEU A 170 -3.24 2.29 -12.44
N SER A 171 -3.59 3.38 -13.12
CA SER A 171 -2.86 4.66 -13.12
C SER A 171 -3.36 5.64 -12.04
N VAL A 172 -4.67 5.68 -11.77
CA VAL A 172 -5.31 6.65 -10.85
C VAL A 172 -4.80 6.54 -9.40
N THR A 173 -4.16 5.43 -9.02
CA THR A 173 -3.68 5.26 -7.65
C THR A 173 -2.38 6.00 -7.32
N GLU A 174 -1.67 6.57 -8.30
CA GLU A 174 -0.52 7.46 -8.04
C GLU A 174 -0.94 8.91 -7.73
N ALA A 175 -2.02 9.41 -8.35
CA ALA A 175 -2.55 10.75 -8.05
C ALA A 175 -3.28 10.81 -6.70
N THR A 176 -3.63 9.65 -6.14
CA THR A 176 -4.13 9.52 -4.77
C THR A 176 -2.99 9.17 -3.80
N ILE A 177 -1.79 9.71 -4.04
CA ILE A 177 -0.93 10.13 -2.92
C ILE A 177 -1.74 11.21 -2.20
N MET A 178 -2.68 10.75 -1.37
CA MET A 178 -3.28 11.56 -0.34
C MET A 178 -2.13 12.22 0.39
N ASP A 179 -2.27 13.54 0.52
CA ASP A 179 -1.55 14.40 1.43
C ASP A 179 -0.76 13.57 2.44
N THR A 180 0.53 13.36 2.16
CA THR A 180 1.41 12.59 3.05
C THR A 180 1.39 13.15 4.47
N ASP A 181 0.98 14.41 4.61
CA ASP A 181 0.71 15.08 5.87
C ASP A 181 -0.30 14.32 6.73
N ASP A 182 -1.41 13.78 6.21
CA ASP A 182 -2.36 13.01 7.06
C ASP A 182 -1.77 11.70 7.62
N PHE A 183 -0.77 11.12 6.94
CA PHE A 183 -0.12 9.90 7.40
C PHE A 183 0.95 10.17 8.48
N TYR A 184 1.55 11.36 8.51
CA TYR A 184 2.65 11.72 9.41
C TYR A 184 2.34 12.82 10.44
N ASP A 185 1.29 13.63 10.28
CA ASP A 185 1.10 14.90 11.00
C ASP A 185 0.47 14.77 12.41
N ILE A 186 0.28 13.55 12.92
CA ILE A 186 -0.27 13.35 14.27
C ILE A 186 0.81 13.46 15.37
N ARG A 187 2.11 13.49 15.03
CA ARG A 187 3.18 13.27 16.03
C ARG A 187 3.84 14.50 16.66
N THR A 188 3.57 15.73 16.22
CA THR A 188 4.25 16.91 16.80
C THR A 188 3.45 17.67 17.85
N ARG A 189 2.14 17.42 18.01
CA ARG A 189 1.30 18.20 18.95
C ARG A 189 1.12 17.64 20.37
N SER A 190 1.63 16.46 20.70
CA SER A 190 1.31 15.79 21.99
C SER A 190 2.51 15.54 22.93
N LEU A 191 3.61 16.29 22.79
CA LEU A 191 4.77 16.18 23.70
C LEU A 191 5.16 17.50 24.39
N SER A 192 4.44 18.60 24.15
CA SER A 192 4.71 19.89 24.80
C SER A 192 3.84 20.20 26.03
N HIS A 193 2.89 19.34 26.42
CA HIS A 193 1.95 19.62 27.52
C HIS A 193 2.06 18.73 28.77
N ALA A 194 3.11 17.91 28.88
CA ALA A 194 3.35 17.11 30.08
C ALA A 194 4.63 17.56 30.80
N SER A 195 4.68 18.82 31.25
CA SER A 195 5.64 19.28 32.25
C SER A 195 5.16 20.59 32.86
N SER A 196 4.43 20.52 33.98
CA SER A 196 4.56 21.42 35.14
C SER A 196 3.35 21.33 36.07
N VAL A 197 3.15 20.19 36.75
CA VAL A 197 2.45 20.19 38.04
C VAL A 197 3.20 19.24 38.96
N VAL A 198 4.32 19.72 39.52
CA VAL A 198 4.89 19.10 40.72
C VAL A 198 4.25 19.83 41.89
N ASP A 199 3.29 19.14 42.49
CA ASP A 199 2.57 19.55 43.67
C ASP A 199 3.56 19.71 44.84
N SER A 200 3.69 20.95 45.32
CA SER A 200 4.44 21.28 46.53
C SER A 200 3.53 21.10 47.73
N LYS A 201 3.49 19.90 48.30
CA LYS A 201 2.91 19.65 49.63
C LYS A 201 3.56 18.42 50.22
N ASP A 202 4.58 18.64 51.04
CA ASP A 202 4.84 17.87 52.27
C ASP A 202 6.07 18.44 52.99
N ALA A 203 5.82 19.45 53.82
CA ALA A 203 6.74 19.86 54.86
C ALA A 203 5.95 20.06 56.15
N HIS A 204 6.51 19.53 57.25
CA HIS A 204 6.14 19.72 58.66
C HIS A 204 5.11 18.76 59.25
N LYS A 205 5.58 17.57 59.64
CA LYS A 205 5.23 17.00 60.95
C LYS A 205 6.24 15.93 61.40
N ARG A 206 7.26 16.32 62.18
CA ARG A 206 8.02 15.42 63.06
C ARG A 206 8.81 16.25 64.08
N ALA A 207 8.16 16.50 65.21
CA ALA A 207 8.80 16.86 66.48
C ALA A 207 7.97 16.20 67.58
N ASN A 208 8.51 15.13 68.16
CA ASN A 208 8.27 14.61 69.50
C ASN A 208 8.66 13.13 69.53
N ASP A 209 9.90 12.86 69.90
CA ASP A 209 10.24 11.67 70.68
C ASP A 209 11.64 11.88 71.28
N GLU A 210 11.70 12.56 72.43
CA GLU A 210 12.90 12.55 73.29
C GLU A 210 12.55 13.02 74.70
N THR A 211 11.87 12.19 75.49
CA THR A 211 11.97 12.23 76.97
C THR A 211 11.44 10.94 77.59
N ARG A 212 12.30 9.91 77.65
CA ARG A 212 12.17 8.84 78.66
C ARG A 212 13.49 8.08 78.82
N ALA A 213 14.37 8.61 79.66
CA ALA A 213 15.35 7.88 80.45
C ALA A 213 15.75 8.76 81.64
#